data_AF-A0A3L8DPM0-F1
#
_entry.id   AF-A0A3L8DPM0-F1
#
_cell.length_a   1.000
_cell.length_b   1.000
_cell.length_c   1.000
_cell.angle_alpha   90.00
_cell.angle_beta   90.00
_cell.angle_gamma   90.00
#
_symmetry.space_group_name_H-M   'P 1'
#
loop_
_entity.id
_entity.type
_entity.pdbx_description
1 polymer ?
#
loop_
_entity_poly.entity_id
_entity_poly.type
_entity_poly.pdbx_seq_one_letter_code
_entity_poly.pdbx_strand_id
1 'polypeptide(L)'
;MERTLGTRRTLCQDWDEYFMAQAVLAARLSRNPYSQVGACIVNNIMKIVGIGYNGMPRERDDYKFYWHIPRGTSMPHAEINALRSRNSTDVADCTIYVTLFPCDNCAKEIIEFGIKTVVYLSNKNVCNYKTMNAESLFDSNSVAHRSFKRTDYITWDEYFMGIALLSAERSKDPKRQVGACIVNNEKKIVGVGYNGLPYGCDDDKYPWKQGPKDSLDAKHLYDCTIYVTLFPCENCAKAIIHSGIKKVVYLSNKNVCNYKTMNAENLFDSNGVTYRQMNKKIGINFIDID
;
A
#
# COMPACT_ATOMS: atom_id res chain seq x y z
N MET A 1 14.31 9.18 -36.87
CA MET A 1 13.42 8.22 -36.19
C MET A 1 14.04 7.88 -34.85
N GLU A 2 13.83 8.73 -33.85
CA GLU A 2 14.19 8.39 -32.46
C GLU A 2 13.16 7.40 -31.94
N ARG A 3 13.62 6.19 -31.61
CA ARG A 3 12.82 5.23 -30.84
C ARG A 3 12.61 5.83 -29.45
N THR A 4 11.40 6.32 -29.19
CA THR A 4 10.90 6.55 -27.83
C THR A 4 11.13 5.29 -27.03
N LEU A 5 12.05 5.35 -26.07
CA LEU A 5 12.24 4.34 -25.04
C LEU A 5 10.93 4.25 -24.26
N GLY A 6 10.08 3.32 -24.67
CA GLY A 6 8.86 2.97 -23.97
C GLY A 6 9.18 2.75 -22.49
N THR A 7 8.35 3.35 -21.64
CA THR A 7 8.29 3.14 -20.19
C THR A 7 8.67 1.69 -19.86
N ARG A 8 9.91 1.51 -19.34
CA ARG A 8 10.32 0.22 -18.77
C ARG A 8 9.23 -0.14 -17.76
N ARG A 9 8.57 -1.28 -17.95
CA ARG A 9 7.64 -1.84 -16.96
C ARG A 9 8.37 -1.83 -15.60
N THR A 10 7.98 -0.93 -14.72
CA THR A 10 8.34 -0.96 -13.29
C THR A 10 7.49 -2.00 -12.57
N LEU A 11 7.36 -3.18 -13.17
CA LEU A 11 6.75 -4.38 -12.59
C LEU A 11 7.88 -5.40 -12.41
N CYS A 12 8.96 -5.01 -11.72
CA CYS A 12 9.73 -6.01 -11.02
C CYS A 12 8.88 -6.36 -9.81
N GLN A 13 8.06 -7.41 -9.92
CA GLN A 13 7.33 -7.93 -8.77
C GLN A 13 8.33 -8.17 -7.64
N ASP A 14 7.95 -7.77 -6.43
CA ASP A 14 8.71 -8.10 -5.23
C ASP A 14 8.79 -9.63 -5.15
N TRP A 15 9.97 -10.18 -4.82
CA TRP A 15 10.15 -11.63 -4.69
C TRP A 15 9.17 -12.23 -3.68
N ASP A 16 8.87 -11.49 -2.61
CA ASP A 16 7.85 -11.88 -1.63
C ASP A 16 6.46 -12.05 -2.27
N GLU A 17 6.09 -11.17 -3.21
CA GLU A 17 4.81 -11.25 -3.92
C GLU A 17 4.77 -12.50 -4.80
N TYR A 18 5.85 -12.76 -5.55
CA TYR A 18 5.97 -13.96 -6.37
C TYR A 18 5.82 -15.24 -5.54
N PHE A 19 6.55 -15.38 -4.42
CA PHE A 19 6.52 -16.58 -3.60
C PHE A 19 5.23 -16.74 -2.80
N MET A 20 4.66 -15.64 -2.29
CA MET A 20 3.34 -15.68 -1.68
C MET A 20 2.26 -16.07 -2.70
N ALA A 21 2.36 -15.61 -3.95
CA ALA A 21 1.47 -16.03 -5.02
C ALA A 21 1.57 -17.54 -5.28
N GLN A 22 2.75 -18.15 -5.21
CA GLN A 22 2.90 -19.61 -5.31
C GLN A 22 2.18 -20.34 -4.17
N ALA A 23 2.28 -19.84 -2.93
CA ALA A 23 1.54 -20.40 -1.80
C ALA A 23 0.03 -20.27 -1.98
N VAL A 24 -0.46 -19.11 -2.47
CA VAL A 24 -1.89 -18.90 -2.78
C VAL A 24 -2.38 -19.82 -3.89
N LEU A 25 -1.59 -20.02 -4.95
CA LEU A 25 -1.92 -20.95 -6.04
C LEU A 25 -1.95 -22.40 -5.54
N ALA A 26 -1.01 -22.80 -4.70
CA ALA A 26 -1.01 -24.11 -4.06
C ALA A 26 -2.25 -24.33 -3.20
N ALA A 27 -2.69 -23.31 -2.43
CA ALA A 27 -3.89 -23.39 -1.61
C ALA A 27 -5.13 -23.77 -2.44
N ARG A 28 -5.22 -23.31 -3.70
CA ARG A 28 -6.34 -23.66 -4.62
C ARG A 28 -6.44 -25.14 -4.97
N LEU A 29 -5.38 -25.91 -4.73
CA LEU A 29 -5.39 -27.37 -4.91
C LEU A 29 -6.02 -28.10 -3.72
N SER A 30 -6.19 -27.44 -2.56
CA SER A 30 -6.86 -28.02 -1.41
C SER A 30 -8.33 -28.27 -1.69
N ARG A 31 -8.77 -29.50 -1.41
CA ARG A 31 -10.19 -29.92 -1.48
C ARG A 31 -10.94 -29.72 -0.16
N ASN A 32 -10.31 -29.14 0.86
CA ASN A 32 -10.94 -28.89 2.14
C ASN A 32 -12.03 -27.83 1.98
N PRO A 33 -13.31 -28.11 2.32
CA PRO A 33 -14.38 -27.12 2.17
C PRO A 33 -14.29 -25.98 3.21
N TYR A 34 -13.58 -26.17 4.32
CA TYR A 34 -13.55 -25.20 5.44
C TYR A 34 -12.37 -24.24 5.40
N SER A 35 -11.21 -24.70 4.94
CA SER A 35 -10.00 -23.87 4.91
C SER A 35 -9.02 -24.40 3.88
N GLN A 36 -8.70 -23.58 2.89
CA GLN A 36 -7.68 -23.87 1.89
C GLN A 36 -6.39 -23.13 2.25
N VAL A 37 -5.35 -23.87 2.57
CA VAL A 37 -4.06 -23.35 3.01
C VAL A 37 -2.99 -23.85 2.06
N GLY A 38 -2.06 -22.98 1.70
CA GLY A 38 -0.91 -23.30 0.86
C GLY A 38 0.38 -22.79 1.47
N ALA A 39 1.48 -23.44 1.10
CA ALA A 39 2.82 -23.16 1.58
C ALA A 39 3.83 -23.30 0.43
N CYS A 40 4.84 -22.42 0.42
CA CYS A 40 5.93 -22.41 -0.54
C CYS A 40 7.25 -22.18 0.23
N ILE A 41 8.18 -23.13 0.17
CA ILE A 41 9.50 -23.03 0.78
C ILE A 41 10.49 -22.58 -0.28
N VAL A 42 11.31 -21.60 0.06
CA VAL A 42 12.27 -20.94 -0.82
C VAL A 42 13.62 -20.87 -0.12
N ASN A 43 14.69 -21.19 -0.84
CA ASN A 43 16.04 -21.08 -0.31
C ASN A 43 16.63 -19.67 -0.47
N ASN A 44 17.82 -19.48 0.10
CA ASN A 44 18.57 -18.21 0.06
C ASN A 44 18.96 -17.70 -1.34
N ILE A 45 18.92 -18.55 -2.38
CA ILE A 45 19.15 -18.17 -3.77
C ILE A 45 17.85 -17.98 -4.56
N MET A 46 16.72 -17.76 -3.87
CA MET A 46 15.41 -17.47 -4.45
C MET A 46 14.86 -18.62 -5.33
N LYS A 47 15.21 -19.87 -5.00
CA LYS A 47 14.63 -21.05 -5.66
C LYS A 47 13.61 -21.72 -4.76
N ILE A 48 12.48 -22.08 -5.36
CA ILE A 48 11.44 -22.86 -4.69
C ILE A 48 11.97 -24.28 -4.48
N VAL A 49 11.95 -24.74 -3.25
CA VAL A 49 12.43 -26.08 -2.84
C VAL A 49 11.28 -27.03 -2.48
N GLY A 50 10.13 -26.50 -2.07
CA GLY A 50 8.95 -27.28 -1.73
C GLY A 50 7.67 -26.47 -1.85
N ILE A 51 6.58 -27.10 -2.28
CA ILE A 51 5.24 -26.52 -2.34
C ILE A 51 4.29 -27.51 -1.68
N GLY A 52 3.38 -27.01 -0.86
CA GLY A 52 2.39 -27.83 -0.18
C GLY A 52 1.04 -27.13 -0.07
N TYR A 53 0.00 -27.93 0.08
CA TYR A 53 -1.35 -27.48 0.43
C TYR A 53 -1.93 -28.46 1.44
N ASN A 54 -2.90 -28.03 2.23
CA ASN A 54 -3.53 -28.93 3.20
C ASN A 54 -4.42 -29.95 2.48
N GLY A 55 -4.16 -31.22 2.72
CA GLY A 55 -4.74 -32.33 1.94
C GLY A 55 -4.04 -33.65 2.23
N MET A 56 -4.64 -34.76 1.81
CA MET A 56 -4.02 -36.07 1.93
C MET A 56 -2.96 -36.31 0.83
N PRO A 57 -2.01 -37.26 1.04
CA PRO A 57 -1.02 -37.63 0.04
C PRO A 57 -1.67 -38.10 -1.28
N ARG A 58 -0.91 -37.98 -2.39
CA ARG A 58 -1.33 -38.43 -3.74
C ARG A 58 -1.81 -39.90 -3.70
N GLU A 59 -2.81 -40.20 -4.52
CA GLU A 59 -3.46 -41.51 -4.75
C GLU A 59 -4.65 -41.91 -3.85
N ARG A 60 -5.17 -40.99 -3.03
CA ARG A 60 -6.48 -41.20 -2.38
C ARG A 60 -7.55 -40.25 -2.91
N ASP A 61 -8.74 -40.79 -3.17
CA ASP A 61 -9.89 -39.98 -3.56
C ASP A 61 -10.44 -39.23 -2.35
N ASP A 62 -9.95 -38.01 -2.15
CA ASP A 62 -10.26 -37.16 -0.99
C ASP A 62 -11.77 -36.94 -0.79
N TYR A 63 -12.58 -36.97 -1.86
CA TYR A 63 -14.01 -36.63 -1.80
C TYR A 63 -14.84 -37.72 -1.11
N LYS A 64 -14.49 -38.99 -1.29
CA LYS A 64 -15.13 -40.12 -0.58
C LYS A 64 -14.69 -40.24 0.88
N PHE A 65 -13.60 -39.60 1.26
CA PHE A 65 -12.95 -39.80 2.57
C PHE A 65 -13.35 -38.75 3.62
N TYR A 66 -13.73 -37.53 3.22
CA TYR A 66 -14.11 -36.45 4.15
C TYR A 66 -15.26 -36.81 5.11
N TRP A 67 -16.18 -37.68 4.69
CA TRP A 67 -17.35 -38.07 5.47
C TRP A 67 -17.15 -39.31 6.35
N HIS A 68 -15.98 -39.98 6.28
CA HIS A 68 -15.71 -41.26 6.96
C HIS A 68 -14.47 -41.26 7.85
N ILE A 69 -13.93 -40.09 8.18
CA ILE A 69 -12.76 -40.01 9.06
C ILE A 69 -13.17 -40.35 10.51
N PRO A 70 -12.48 -41.29 11.18
CA PRO A 70 -12.60 -41.44 12.63
C PRO A 70 -12.34 -40.11 13.32
N ARG A 71 -13.14 -39.75 14.34
CA ARG A 71 -12.87 -38.55 15.15
C ARG A 71 -11.43 -38.64 15.66
N GLY A 72 -10.55 -37.76 15.18
CA GLY A 72 -9.14 -37.69 15.62
C GLY A 72 -8.08 -37.78 14.52
N THR A 73 -8.40 -38.18 13.28
CA THR A 73 -7.40 -38.13 12.19
C THR A 73 -7.27 -36.69 11.66
N SER A 74 -6.16 -36.02 11.97
CA SER A 74 -5.88 -34.68 11.47
C SER A 74 -5.36 -34.74 10.04
N MET A 75 -5.95 -33.94 9.15
CA MET A 75 -5.42 -33.75 7.82
C MET A 75 -4.05 -33.04 7.89
N PRO A 76 -3.04 -33.47 7.11
CA PRO A 76 -1.78 -32.76 7.03
C PRO A 76 -1.99 -31.30 6.60
N HIS A 77 -1.31 -30.39 7.28
CA HIS A 77 -1.32 -28.98 6.93
C HIS A 77 -0.38 -28.69 5.75
N ALA A 78 -0.50 -27.50 5.16
CA ALA A 78 0.23 -27.13 3.97
C ALA A 78 1.75 -27.09 4.21
N GLU A 79 2.16 -26.59 5.37
CA GLU A 79 3.54 -26.46 5.82
C GLU A 79 4.21 -27.83 5.87
N ILE A 80 3.52 -28.80 6.47
CA ILE A 80 3.99 -30.19 6.59
C ILE A 80 4.11 -30.84 5.23
N ASN A 81 3.12 -30.65 4.36
CA ASN A 81 3.17 -31.20 3.02
C ASN A 81 4.31 -30.57 2.20
N ALA A 82 4.54 -29.26 2.31
CA ALA A 82 5.66 -28.58 1.64
C ALA A 82 7.03 -29.09 2.13
N LEU A 83 7.17 -29.33 3.43
CA LEU A 83 8.37 -29.92 4.04
C LEU A 83 8.60 -31.38 3.60
N ARG A 84 7.53 -32.14 3.36
CA ARG A 84 7.60 -33.56 2.96
C ARG A 84 7.82 -33.75 1.47
N SER A 85 7.27 -32.89 0.62
CA SER A 85 7.38 -32.99 -0.84
C SER A 85 8.50 -32.13 -1.44
N ARG A 86 9.48 -31.76 -0.62
CA ARG A 86 10.62 -30.94 -1.04
C ARG A 86 11.60 -31.74 -1.90
N ASN A 87 12.17 -31.07 -2.89
CA ASN A 87 13.17 -31.65 -3.81
C ASN A 87 14.60 -31.59 -3.26
N SER A 88 14.80 -30.97 -2.10
CA SER A 88 16.10 -30.84 -1.43
C SER A 88 16.02 -31.40 -0.02
N THR A 89 17.01 -32.22 0.36
CA THR A 89 17.19 -32.72 1.73
C THR A 89 17.64 -31.63 2.69
N ASP A 90 18.16 -30.52 2.18
CA ASP A 90 18.51 -29.34 2.96
C ASP A 90 17.47 -28.22 2.76
N VAL A 91 16.84 -27.81 3.86
CA VAL A 91 15.98 -26.62 3.96
C VAL A 91 16.43 -25.73 5.12
N ALA A 92 17.64 -25.94 5.63
CA ALA A 92 18.24 -25.02 6.58
C ALA A 92 18.31 -23.63 5.96
N ASP A 93 18.05 -22.61 6.78
CA ASP A 93 18.10 -21.20 6.37
C ASP A 93 17.13 -20.80 5.26
N CYS A 94 16.14 -21.65 4.97
CA CYS A 94 15.07 -21.33 4.02
C CYS A 94 14.01 -20.41 4.66
N THR A 95 13.23 -19.79 3.76
CA THR A 95 12.02 -19.05 4.08
C THR A 95 10.80 -19.84 3.64
N ILE A 96 9.79 -19.96 4.50
CA ILE A 96 8.48 -20.52 4.15
C ILE A 96 7.44 -19.42 4.05
N TYR A 97 6.79 -19.33 2.88
CA TYR A 97 5.65 -18.48 2.61
C TYR A 97 4.38 -19.29 2.81
N VAL A 98 3.45 -18.83 3.65
CA VAL A 98 2.21 -19.56 4.00
C VAL A 98 0.99 -18.65 3.90
N THR A 99 -0.15 -19.17 3.45
CA THR A 99 -1.38 -18.35 3.35
C THR A 99 -2.06 -18.12 4.71
N LEU A 100 -1.75 -18.95 5.70
CA LEU A 100 -2.27 -18.85 7.07
C LEU A 100 -1.15 -19.09 8.06
N PHE A 101 -1.12 -18.32 9.16
CA PHE A 101 -0.10 -18.47 10.21
C PHE A 101 -0.06 -19.92 10.75
N PRO A 102 1.15 -20.53 10.90
CA PRO A 102 1.26 -21.92 11.30
C PRO A 102 0.71 -22.21 12.69
N CYS A 103 0.18 -23.42 12.90
CA CYS A 103 -0.13 -23.90 14.25
C CYS A 103 1.13 -24.37 14.99
N ASP A 104 1.01 -24.60 16.31
CA ASP A 104 2.09 -25.08 17.18
C ASP A 104 2.78 -26.35 16.68
N ASN A 105 2.03 -27.33 16.16
CA ASN A 105 2.63 -28.54 15.60
C ASN A 105 3.41 -28.26 14.31
N CYS A 106 2.93 -27.36 13.44
CA CYS A 106 3.66 -26.97 12.24
C CYS A 106 4.89 -26.13 12.60
N ALA A 107 4.81 -25.30 13.63
CA ALA A 107 5.94 -24.51 14.12
C ALA A 107 7.08 -25.40 14.61
N LYS A 108 6.78 -26.47 15.37
CA LYS A 108 7.79 -27.46 15.80
C LYS A 108 8.54 -28.05 14.61
N GLU A 109 7.81 -28.49 13.60
CA GLU A 109 8.40 -29.08 12.38
C GLU A 109 9.22 -28.04 11.60
N ILE A 110 8.70 -26.82 11.42
CA ILE A 110 9.45 -25.72 10.77
C ILE A 110 10.78 -25.46 11.49
N ILE A 111 10.79 -25.48 12.82
CA ILE A 111 12.00 -25.30 13.64
C ILE A 111 12.95 -26.48 13.50
N GLU A 112 12.45 -27.71 13.61
CA GLU A 112 13.24 -28.95 13.51
C GLU A 112 13.93 -29.10 12.15
N PHE A 113 13.26 -28.68 11.07
CA PHE A 113 13.83 -28.68 9.72
C PHE A 113 14.78 -27.50 9.44
N GLY A 114 14.92 -26.56 10.38
CA GLY A 114 15.91 -25.47 10.29
C GLY A 114 15.49 -24.26 9.45
N ILE A 115 14.19 -24.10 9.16
CA ILE A 115 13.67 -22.90 8.47
C ILE A 115 13.85 -21.68 9.37
N LYS A 116 14.41 -20.59 8.83
CA LYS A 116 14.74 -19.38 9.60
C LYS A 116 13.72 -18.27 9.47
N THR A 117 12.86 -18.31 8.46
CA THR A 117 11.88 -17.25 8.23
C THR A 117 10.52 -17.77 7.82
N VAL A 118 9.46 -17.28 8.45
CA VAL A 118 8.05 -17.56 8.14
C VAL A 118 7.37 -16.28 7.68
N VAL A 119 6.90 -16.23 6.43
CA VAL A 119 6.14 -15.11 5.87
C VAL A 119 4.69 -15.56 5.68
N TYR A 120 3.73 -14.90 6.32
CA TYR A 120 2.34 -15.37 6.34
C TYR A 120 1.33 -14.34 5.81
N LEU A 121 0.37 -14.74 4.98
CA LEU A 121 -0.64 -13.82 4.42
C LEU A 121 -1.69 -13.38 5.44
N SER A 122 -2.17 -14.31 6.26
CA SER A 122 -3.22 -14.05 7.24
C SER A 122 -2.91 -14.69 8.57
N ASN A 123 -3.22 -13.97 9.66
CA ASN A 123 -3.35 -14.54 10.99
C ASN A 123 -4.79 -14.34 11.46
N LYS A 124 -5.76 -15.03 10.84
CA LYS A 124 -7.18 -14.90 11.21
C LYS A 124 -7.54 -15.52 12.57
N ASN A 125 -6.64 -16.33 13.13
CA ASN A 125 -6.82 -17.03 14.41
C ASN A 125 -5.99 -16.37 15.52
N VAL A 126 -5.88 -15.04 15.51
CA VAL A 126 -5.23 -14.29 16.59
C VAL A 126 -5.87 -14.70 17.93
N CYS A 127 -5.05 -14.92 18.95
CA CYS A 127 -5.47 -15.39 20.29
C CYS A 127 -5.93 -16.85 20.38
N ASN A 128 -5.78 -17.67 19.33
CA ASN A 128 -5.87 -19.11 19.48
C ASN A 128 -4.61 -19.64 20.19
N TYR A 129 -4.77 -20.49 21.22
CA TYR A 129 -3.65 -21.04 21.98
C TYR A 129 -2.59 -21.72 21.09
N LYS A 130 -2.99 -22.35 19.98
CA LYS A 130 -2.06 -22.96 19.01
C LYS A 130 -1.22 -21.92 18.28
N THR A 131 -1.83 -20.79 17.93
CA THR A 131 -1.16 -19.67 17.26
C THR A 131 -0.23 -18.94 18.23
N MET A 132 -0.66 -18.72 19.47
CA MET A 132 0.17 -18.10 20.53
C MET A 132 1.37 -18.98 20.90
N ASN A 133 1.16 -20.30 21.01
CA ASN A 133 2.24 -21.25 21.24
C ASN A 133 3.22 -21.30 20.06
N ALA A 134 2.72 -21.27 18.82
CA ALA A 134 3.58 -21.21 17.63
C ALA A 134 4.43 -19.94 17.60
N GLU A 135 3.85 -18.78 17.90
CA GLU A 135 4.56 -17.50 17.99
C GLU A 135 5.67 -17.56 19.05
N SER A 136 5.35 -18.02 20.26
CA SER A 136 6.32 -18.23 21.35
C SER A 136 7.43 -19.22 20.97
N LEU A 137 7.11 -20.30 20.24
CA LEU A 137 8.09 -21.26 19.74
C LEU A 137 9.03 -20.62 18.72
N PHE A 138 8.51 -19.82 17.79
CA PHE A 138 9.34 -19.11 16.81
C PHE A 138 10.24 -18.07 17.48
N ASP A 139 9.72 -17.28 18.41
CA ASP A 139 10.50 -16.30 19.18
C ASP A 139 11.63 -16.97 19.97
N SER A 140 11.31 -18.03 20.70
CA SER A 140 12.28 -18.77 21.54
C SER A 140 13.39 -19.43 20.73
N ASN A 141 13.15 -19.74 19.45
CA ASN A 141 14.11 -20.39 18.56
C ASN A 141 14.71 -19.45 17.50
N SER A 142 14.49 -18.13 17.64
CA SER A 142 15.00 -17.11 16.70
C SER A 142 14.58 -17.37 15.24
N VAL A 143 13.35 -17.86 15.03
CA VAL A 143 12.74 -17.98 13.70
C VAL A 143 11.99 -16.68 13.44
N ALA A 144 12.50 -15.88 12.51
CA ALA A 144 11.86 -14.63 12.12
C ALA A 144 10.49 -14.91 11.52
N HIS A 145 9.46 -14.20 11.94
CA HIS A 145 8.13 -14.37 11.37
C HIS A 145 7.46 -13.02 11.16
N ARG A 146 6.81 -12.84 10.01
CA ARG A 146 6.14 -11.58 9.68
C ARG A 146 4.94 -11.78 8.78
N SER A 147 3.96 -10.91 8.94
CA SER A 147 2.83 -10.83 8.02
C SER A 147 3.28 -10.28 6.67
N PHE A 148 2.84 -10.91 5.59
CA PHE A 148 2.91 -10.37 4.23
C PHE A 148 1.96 -9.17 4.17
N LYS A 149 2.55 -7.97 4.18
CA LYS A 149 1.84 -6.72 3.94
C LYS A 149 2.13 -6.32 2.51
N ARG A 150 1.09 -5.90 1.77
CA ARG A 150 1.29 -5.22 0.48
C ARG A 150 2.29 -4.09 0.68
N THR A 151 3.30 -4.00 -0.15
CA THR A 151 4.30 -2.92 -0.15
C THR A 151 4.05 -1.91 -1.26
N ASP A 152 3.11 -2.22 -2.16
CA ASP A 152 2.78 -1.49 -3.38
C ASP A 152 1.59 -0.53 -3.23
N TYR A 153 1.15 -0.22 -1.99
CA TYR A 153 0.13 0.80 -1.77
C TYR A 153 0.76 2.19 -1.68
N ILE A 154 0.04 3.18 -2.21
CA ILE A 154 0.47 4.57 -2.18
C ILE A 154 0.52 5.10 -0.74
N THR A 155 1.53 5.90 -0.43
CA THR A 155 1.65 6.59 0.86
C THR A 155 0.54 7.62 1.04
N TRP A 156 0.30 8.09 2.27
CA TRP A 156 -0.68 9.15 2.52
C TRP A 156 -0.41 10.42 1.71
N ASP A 157 0.85 10.84 1.60
CA ASP A 157 1.24 11.99 0.79
C ASP A 157 0.89 11.77 -0.68
N GLU A 158 1.17 10.57 -1.22
CA GLU A 158 0.85 10.20 -2.59
C GLU A 158 -0.67 10.15 -2.83
N TYR A 159 -1.42 9.64 -1.87
CA TYR A 159 -2.88 9.63 -1.92
C TYR A 159 -3.43 11.06 -1.97
N PHE A 160 -3.08 11.92 -1.01
CA PHE A 160 -3.64 13.28 -0.94
C PHE A 160 -3.13 14.19 -2.07
N MET A 161 -1.87 14.04 -2.47
CA MET A 161 -1.36 14.72 -3.66
C MET A 161 -2.02 14.20 -4.94
N GLY A 162 -2.33 12.91 -5.01
CA GLY A 162 -3.14 12.30 -6.06
C GLY A 162 -4.52 12.95 -6.15
N ILE A 163 -5.22 13.12 -5.01
CA ILE A 163 -6.51 13.84 -4.99
C ILE A 163 -6.37 15.30 -5.46
N ALA A 164 -5.28 15.98 -5.08
CA ALA A 164 -5.02 17.33 -5.56
C ALA A 164 -4.76 17.36 -7.08
N LEU A 165 -4.02 16.40 -7.63
CA LEU A 165 -3.83 16.22 -9.08
C LEU A 165 -5.16 15.97 -9.79
N LEU A 166 -5.99 15.05 -9.29
CA LEU A 166 -7.33 14.78 -9.82
C LEU A 166 -8.23 16.02 -9.80
N SER A 167 -8.12 16.83 -8.74
CA SER A 167 -8.85 18.09 -8.66
C SER A 167 -8.35 19.08 -9.72
N ALA A 168 -7.03 19.13 -9.96
CA ALA A 168 -6.44 19.98 -10.98
C ALA A 168 -6.96 19.65 -12.39
N GLU A 169 -7.19 18.37 -12.72
CA GLU A 169 -7.77 17.93 -13.99
C GLU A 169 -9.19 18.46 -14.25
N ARG A 170 -9.89 18.94 -13.21
CA ARG A 170 -11.19 19.63 -13.38
C ARG A 170 -11.07 21.09 -13.79
N SER A 171 -9.88 21.70 -13.66
CA SER A 171 -9.67 23.10 -13.98
C SER A 171 -9.77 23.33 -15.48
N LYS A 172 -10.60 24.31 -15.87
CA LYS A 172 -10.75 24.77 -17.25
C LYS A 172 -9.79 25.89 -17.63
N ASP A 173 -8.94 26.36 -16.70
CA ASP A 173 -7.93 27.37 -17.00
C ASP A 173 -6.92 26.79 -18.01
N PRO A 174 -6.83 27.36 -19.24
CA PRO A 174 -5.96 26.83 -20.29
C PRO A 174 -4.47 27.02 -19.98
N LYS A 175 -4.13 27.89 -19.02
CA LYS A 175 -2.73 28.23 -18.68
C LYS A 175 -2.21 27.42 -17.50
N ARG A 176 -3.06 27.14 -16.51
CA ARG A 176 -2.64 26.49 -15.27
C ARG A 176 -3.75 25.58 -14.73
N GLN A 177 -3.47 24.30 -14.59
CA GLN A 177 -4.32 23.33 -13.92
C GLN A 177 -3.78 23.09 -12.50
N VAL A 178 -4.34 23.80 -11.52
CA VAL A 178 -3.90 23.74 -10.12
C VAL A 178 -5.01 23.15 -9.26
N GLY A 179 -4.65 22.17 -8.44
CA GLY A 179 -5.57 21.53 -7.51
C GLY A 179 -5.03 21.57 -6.07
N ALA A 180 -5.95 21.43 -5.13
CA ALA A 180 -5.71 21.48 -3.70
C ALA A 180 -6.53 20.40 -2.97
N CYS A 181 -5.93 19.79 -1.94
CA CYS A 181 -6.59 18.88 -1.02
C CYS A 181 -6.21 19.27 0.42
N ILE A 182 -7.20 19.52 1.28
CA ILE A 182 -7.01 19.88 2.68
C ILE A 182 -7.36 18.68 3.53
N VAL A 183 -6.48 18.34 4.47
CA VAL A 183 -6.56 17.12 5.28
C VAL A 183 -6.31 17.47 6.74
N ASN A 184 -7.10 16.93 7.66
CA ASN A 184 -6.88 17.10 9.09
C ASN A 184 -5.83 16.11 9.64
N ASN A 185 -5.49 16.23 10.94
CA ASN A 185 -4.54 15.32 11.61
C ASN A 185 -5.00 13.86 11.66
N GLU A 186 -6.30 13.58 11.57
CA GLU A 186 -6.87 12.23 11.49
C GLU A 186 -6.83 11.63 10.07
N LYS A 187 -6.13 12.29 9.12
CA LYS A 187 -6.05 11.86 7.71
C LYS A 187 -7.41 11.85 6.99
N LYS A 188 -8.36 12.68 7.45
CA LYS A 188 -9.64 12.90 6.78
C LYS A 188 -9.57 14.13 5.88
N ILE A 189 -10.09 13.99 4.67
CA ILE A 189 -10.20 15.11 3.72
C ILE A 189 -11.29 16.06 4.23
N VAL A 190 -10.91 17.31 4.45
CA VAL A 190 -11.80 18.39 4.90
C VAL A 190 -12.33 19.18 3.70
N GLY A 191 -11.55 19.24 2.61
CA GLY A 191 -11.97 19.90 1.39
C GLY A 191 -11.04 19.60 0.22
N VAL A 192 -11.57 19.72 -0.97
CA VAL A 192 -10.83 19.63 -2.24
C VAL A 192 -11.24 20.79 -3.13
N GLY A 193 -10.34 21.23 -4.00
CA GLY A 193 -10.61 22.35 -4.89
C GLY A 193 -9.59 22.47 -6.00
N TYR A 194 -9.89 23.34 -6.95
CA TYR A 194 -9.03 23.67 -8.09
C TYR A 194 -9.24 25.12 -8.47
N ASN A 195 -8.29 25.70 -9.21
CA ASN A 195 -8.46 27.06 -9.73
C ASN A 195 -9.57 27.09 -10.79
N GLY A 196 -10.51 28.02 -10.62
CA GLY A 196 -11.68 28.17 -11.47
C GLY A 196 -12.47 29.42 -11.06
N LEU A 197 -13.52 29.74 -11.83
CA LEU A 197 -14.46 30.80 -11.47
C LEU A 197 -15.32 30.39 -10.25
N PRO A 198 -15.91 31.35 -9.52
CA PRO A 198 -16.87 31.06 -8.46
C PRO A 198 -18.03 30.17 -8.95
N TYR A 199 -18.64 29.44 -8.02
CA TYR A 199 -19.75 28.53 -8.33
C TYR A 199 -20.91 29.26 -9.01
N GLY A 200 -21.41 28.70 -10.12
CA GLY A 200 -22.53 29.27 -10.90
C GLY A 200 -22.12 30.26 -12.00
N CYS A 201 -20.82 30.58 -12.12
CA CYS A 201 -20.32 31.34 -13.26
C CYS A 201 -20.10 30.41 -14.47
N ASP A 202 -20.59 30.85 -15.63
CA ASP A 202 -20.41 30.16 -16.91
C ASP A 202 -19.05 30.54 -17.52
N ASP A 203 -18.20 29.55 -17.76
CA ASP A 203 -16.83 29.75 -18.25
C ASP A 203 -16.78 30.34 -19.66
N ASP A 204 -17.87 30.23 -20.44
CA ASP A 204 -17.97 30.80 -21.79
C ASP A 204 -18.38 32.29 -21.76
N LYS A 205 -18.90 32.78 -20.63
CA LYS A 205 -19.41 34.15 -20.50
C LYS A 205 -18.43 35.10 -19.84
N TYR A 206 -17.48 34.60 -19.06
CA TYR A 206 -16.54 35.44 -18.30
C TYR A 206 -15.10 35.23 -18.77
N PRO A 207 -14.35 36.32 -19.04
CA PRO A 207 -12.95 36.19 -19.46
C PRO A 207 -12.08 35.71 -18.30
N TRP A 208 -11.15 34.78 -18.57
CA TRP A 208 -10.13 34.27 -17.64
C TRP A 208 -9.05 35.33 -17.26
N LYS A 209 -9.48 36.53 -16.86
CA LYS A 209 -8.64 37.61 -16.35
C LYS A 209 -8.59 37.54 -14.82
N GLN A 210 -7.45 37.89 -14.22
CA GLN A 210 -7.33 38.00 -12.75
C GLN A 210 -8.26 39.12 -12.25
N GLY A 211 -9.36 38.74 -11.59
CA GLY A 211 -10.33 39.65 -11.00
C GLY A 211 -10.01 40.05 -9.54
N PRO A 212 -10.70 41.07 -9.00
CA PRO A 212 -10.50 41.52 -7.63
C PRO A 212 -11.06 40.54 -6.60
N LYS A 213 -10.60 40.75 -5.37
CA LYS A 213 -10.67 39.88 -4.20
C LYS A 213 -12.05 39.95 -3.54
N ASP A 214 -12.68 38.80 -3.34
CA ASP A 214 -13.77 38.68 -2.38
C ASP A 214 -13.25 38.16 -1.03
N SER A 215 -13.82 38.71 0.04
CA SER A 215 -13.60 38.33 1.43
C SER A 215 -14.06 36.89 1.65
N LEU A 216 -13.14 36.02 1.99
CA LEU A 216 -13.44 34.63 2.33
C LEU A 216 -13.72 34.54 3.83
N ASP A 217 -14.96 34.17 4.20
CA ASP A 217 -15.26 33.65 5.53
C ASP A 217 -14.55 32.31 5.71
N ALA A 218 -13.32 32.35 6.24
CA ALA A 218 -12.53 31.16 6.47
C ALA A 218 -13.09 30.41 7.68
N LYS A 219 -13.65 29.21 7.45
CA LYS A 219 -13.77 28.21 8.52
C LYS A 219 -12.39 27.99 9.12
N HIS A 220 -12.32 27.90 10.44
CA HIS A 220 -11.07 27.60 11.13
C HIS A 220 -10.61 26.18 10.80
N LEU A 221 -9.48 26.06 10.12
CA LEU A 221 -8.82 24.83 9.67
C LEU A 221 -7.52 24.59 10.45
N TYR A 222 -7.55 24.88 11.75
CA TYR A 222 -6.44 24.56 12.64
C TYR A 222 -6.05 23.09 12.49
N ASP A 223 -4.76 22.80 12.62
CA ASP A 223 -4.21 21.45 12.53
C ASP A 223 -4.41 20.73 11.18
N CYS A 224 -4.77 21.46 10.13
CA CYS A 224 -4.86 20.89 8.79
C CYS A 224 -3.52 21.02 8.03
N THR A 225 -3.35 20.12 7.06
CA THR A 225 -2.30 20.15 6.04
C THR A 225 -2.97 20.34 4.68
N ILE A 226 -2.44 21.26 3.87
CA ILE A 226 -2.89 21.45 2.48
C ILE A 226 -1.86 20.87 1.50
N TYR A 227 -2.34 20.01 0.61
CA TYR A 227 -1.60 19.47 -0.53
C TYR A 227 -1.97 20.27 -1.76
N VAL A 228 -0.99 20.82 -2.48
CA VAL A 228 -1.22 21.62 -3.70
C VAL A 228 -0.34 21.17 -4.85
N THR A 229 -0.87 21.17 -6.08
CA THR A 229 -0.08 20.75 -7.25
C THR A 229 0.96 21.81 -7.67
N LEU A 230 0.70 23.08 -7.34
CA LEU A 230 1.59 24.20 -7.59
C LEU A 230 1.76 25.02 -6.30
N PHE A 231 3.00 25.47 -6.04
CA PHE A 231 3.29 26.29 -4.86
C PHE A 231 2.37 27.51 -4.75
N PRO A 232 1.81 27.82 -3.56
CA PRO A 232 0.85 28.91 -3.39
C PRO A 232 1.43 30.27 -3.78
N CYS A 233 0.65 31.09 -4.50
CA CYS A 233 1.01 32.51 -4.67
C CYS A 233 0.75 33.30 -3.38
N GLU A 234 1.24 34.55 -3.31
CA GLU A 234 1.08 35.45 -2.15
C GLU A 234 -0.36 35.51 -1.59
N ASN A 235 -1.38 35.60 -2.45
CA ASN A 235 -2.76 35.67 -2.00
C ASN A 235 -3.27 34.34 -1.43
N CYS A 236 -2.89 33.23 -2.05
CA CYS A 236 -3.21 31.90 -1.53
C CYS A 236 -2.50 31.65 -0.20
N ALA A 237 -1.25 32.11 -0.05
CA ALA A 237 -0.52 32.04 1.21
C ALA A 237 -1.24 32.80 2.33
N LYS A 238 -1.72 34.03 2.06
CA LYS A 238 -2.54 34.80 3.00
C LYS A 238 -3.81 34.04 3.39
N ALA A 239 -4.52 33.44 2.44
CA ALA A 239 -5.72 32.65 2.71
C ALA A 239 -5.41 31.43 3.59
N ILE A 240 -4.36 30.66 3.27
CA ILE A 240 -3.90 29.50 4.04
C ILE A 240 -3.58 29.88 5.49
N ILE A 241 -2.86 31.00 5.69
CA ILE A 241 -2.50 31.52 7.01
C ILE A 241 -3.76 31.92 7.80
N HIS A 242 -4.66 32.71 7.19
CA HIS A 242 -5.89 33.15 7.85
C HIS A 242 -6.86 32.00 8.16
N SER A 243 -6.84 30.92 7.37
CA SER A 243 -7.58 29.69 7.69
C SER A 243 -6.99 28.90 8.85
N GLY A 244 -5.78 29.23 9.34
CA GLY A 244 -5.14 28.53 10.46
C GLY A 244 -4.36 27.27 10.08
N ILE A 245 -4.13 27.03 8.78
CA ILE A 245 -3.34 25.90 8.29
C ILE A 245 -1.86 26.16 8.54
N LYS A 246 -1.14 25.18 9.12
CA LYS A 246 0.29 25.31 9.49
C LYS A 246 1.23 24.43 8.66
N LYS A 247 0.70 23.62 7.74
CA LYS A 247 1.49 22.68 6.92
C LYS A 247 1.07 22.73 5.46
N VAL A 248 2.02 22.94 4.56
CA VAL A 248 1.82 22.97 3.10
C VAL A 248 2.72 21.92 2.45
N VAL A 249 2.14 21.03 1.66
CA VAL A 249 2.88 20.08 0.82
C VAL A 249 2.61 20.42 -0.62
N TYR A 250 3.66 20.62 -1.44
CA TYR A 250 3.48 21.02 -2.84
C TYR A 250 4.23 20.12 -3.81
N LEU A 251 3.68 19.89 -5.00
CA LEU A 251 4.31 19.03 -6.00
C LEU A 251 5.35 19.77 -6.85
N SER A 252 5.02 20.99 -7.28
CA SER A 252 5.86 21.77 -8.18
C SER A 252 5.94 23.22 -7.74
N ASN A 253 7.11 23.82 -7.88
CA ASN A 253 7.28 25.27 -7.85
C ASN A 253 7.75 25.72 -9.24
N LYS A 254 6.81 25.98 -10.17
CA LYS A 254 7.15 26.45 -11.52
C LYS A 254 7.56 27.93 -11.56
N ASN A 255 7.47 28.64 -10.44
CA ASN A 255 7.76 30.07 -10.32
C ASN A 255 8.91 30.32 -9.33
N VAL A 256 9.93 29.45 -9.32
CA VAL A 256 11.13 29.65 -8.50
C VAL A 256 11.72 31.03 -8.79
N CYS A 257 12.09 31.77 -7.74
CA CYS A 257 12.64 33.13 -7.83
C CYS A 257 11.72 34.22 -8.41
N ASN A 258 10.40 34.00 -8.49
CA ASN A 258 9.45 35.08 -8.74
C ASN A 258 9.14 35.83 -7.43
N TYR A 259 9.01 37.17 -7.49
CA TYR A 259 8.66 38.00 -6.33
C TYR A 259 7.41 37.50 -5.59
N LYS A 260 6.42 36.96 -6.31
CA LYS A 260 5.20 36.40 -5.71
C LYS A 260 5.44 35.13 -4.88
N THR A 261 6.42 34.32 -5.28
CA THR A 261 6.80 33.08 -4.59
C THR A 261 7.63 33.43 -3.36
N MET A 262 8.59 34.35 -3.51
CA MET A 262 9.43 34.82 -2.41
C MET A 262 8.60 35.52 -1.31
N ASN A 263 7.58 36.30 -1.70
CA ASN A 263 6.63 36.87 -0.75
C ASN A 263 5.82 35.80 -0.01
N ALA A 264 5.40 34.73 -0.70
CA ALA A 264 4.66 33.64 -0.07
C ALA A 264 5.52 32.84 0.92
N GLU A 265 6.79 32.57 0.58
CA GLU A 265 7.77 31.95 1.48
C GLU A 265 7.98 32.82 2.74
N ASN A 266 8.26 34.11 2.56
CA ASN A 266 8.41 35.06 3.66
C ASN A 266 7.16 35.12 4.57
N LEU A 267 5.96 35.08 3.98
CA LEU A 267 4.70 35.04 4.73
C LEU A 267 4.56 33.75 5.54
N PHE A 268 4.88 32.59 4.96
CA PHE A 268 4.83 31.33 5.66
C PHE A 268 5.85 31.26 6.80
N ASP A 269 7.10 31.66 6.54
CA ASP A 269 8.18 31.68 7.53
C ASP A 269 7.84 32.61 8.70
N SER A 270 7.35 33.82 8.42
CA SER A 270 6.98 34.80 9.45
C SER A 270 5.79 34.38 10.31
N ASN A 271 4.95 33.44 9.83
CA ASN A 271 3.75 32.97 10.52
C ASN A 271 3.86 31.52 11.04
N GLY A 272 5.06 30.93 10.98
CA GLY A 272 5.30 29.56 11.43
C GLY A 272 4.54 28.49 10.64
N VAL A 273 4.30 28.74 9.35
CA VAL A 273 3.72 27.74 8.44
C VAL A 273 4.86 26.97 7.79
N THR A 274 4.92 25.67 8.05
CA THR A 274 5.92 24.78 7.43
C THR A 274 5.48 24.40 6.02
N TYR A 275 6.43 24.36 5.08
CA TYR A 275 6.18 23.91 3.72
C TYR A 275 7.28 22.97 3.22
N ARG A 276 6.91 21.98 2.40
CA ARG A 276 7.89 21.07 1.76
C ARG A 276 7.45 20.65 0.36
N GLN A 277 8.43 20.47 -0.51
CA GLN A 277 8.20 19.91 -1.85
C GLN A 277 8.12 18.38 -1.79
N MET A 278 7.19 17.81 -2.56
CA MET A 278 7.12 16.37 -2.80
C MET A 278 7.93 16.01 -4.05
N ASN A 279 8.99 15.23 -3.88
CA ASN A 279 9.95 14.91 -4.94
C ASN A 279 9.59 13.69 -5.80
N LYS A 280 8.30 13.30 -5.86
CA LYS A 280 7.84 12.12 -6.60
C LYS A 280 6.85 12.51 -7.69
N LYS A 281 7.07 12.03 -8.91
CA LYS A 281 6.08 12.12 -9.99
C LYS A 281 5.01 11.06 -9.76
N ILE A 282 3.77 11.49 -9.62
CA ILE A 282 2.60 10.62 -9.53
C ILE A 282 1.94 10.61 -10.91
N GLY A 283 1.87 9.46 -11.56
CA GLY A 283 1.07 9.25 -12.75
C GLY A 283 -0.20 8.51 -12.37
N ILE A 284 -1.36 9.08 -12.69
CA ILE A 284 -2.65 8.39 -12.54
C ILE A 284 -3.08 7.98 -13.95
N ASN A 285 -2.99 6.68 -14.25
CA ASN A 285 -3.46 6.14 -15.52
C ASN A 285 -4.84 5.50 -15.31
N PHE A 286 -5.87 6.09 -15.90
CA PHE A 286 -7.24 5.58 -15.78
C PHE A 286 -7.53 4.40 -16.72
N ILE A 287 -6.64 4.10 -17.67
CA ILE A 287 -6.81 3.01 -18.64
C ILE A 287 -6.72 1.64 -17.96
N ASP A 288 -6.08 1.55 -16.79
CA ASP A 288 -5.87 0.29 -16.06
C ASP A 288 -6.97 0.01 -15.01
N ILE A 289 -8.05 0.80 -15.01
CA ILE A 289 -9.22 0.63 -14.12
C ILE A 289 -10.37 0.05 -14.94
N ASP A 290 -10.24 -1.23 -15.30
CA ASP A 290 -11.31 -2.05 -15.89
C ASP A 290 -12.06 -2.85 -14.81
#